data_AF-A0A8T2LR06-F1
#
_entry.id   AF-A0A8T2LR06-F1
#
_cell.length_a   1.000
_cell.length_b   1.000
_cell.length_c   1.000
_cell.angle_alpha   90.00
_cell.angle_beta   90.00
_cell.angle_gamma   90.00
#
_symmetry.space_group_name_H-M   'P 1'
#
loop_
_entity.id
_entity.type
_entity.pdbx_description
1 polymer ?
#
loop_
_entity_poly.entity_id
_entity_poly.type
_entity_poly.pdbx_seq_one_letter_code
_entity_poly.pdbx_strand_id
1 'polypeptide(L)'
;MQKETAERDGVRKSFIVMLNLIAWMVLTATAGLGAINFHECPIQPHIPTYLIMIGACGAVSLMLAYLKNTLHEGALNQLCSICIFCILLLSTCWILMGTFWVYSIYPPNYDSSNGRHYCQRTLYLFAFWDFSITLARMAVAELVAKCLQAREMAYCPYSRFPVGAAILTSGGTIITGCNVENASYGLTVCAERTAIQRAVAEGHRSFTAIAVTCDIKDSFVGPCGACRQVLMEFGTEWDIYLTKPDGSYKKTSLRDLLPLAFTPAHLAKE
;
A
#
# COMPACT_ATOMS: atom_id res chain seq x y z
N MET A 1 -0.22 -6.16 -33.37
CA MET A 1 -0.99 -6.85 -32.30
C MET A 1 -0.21 -7.97 -31.61
N GLN A 2 -0.07 -9.20 -32.13
CA GLN A 2 0.61 -10.29 -31.38
C GLN A 2 2.09 -10.00 -31.02
N LYS A 3 2.83 -9.31 -31.90
CA LYS A 3 4.23 -8.92 -31.66
C LYS A 3 4.37 -7.86 -30.56
N GLU A 4 3.48 -6.86 -30.53
CA GLU A 4 3.41 -5.85 -29.46
C GLU A 4 3.00 -6.45 -28.11
N THR A 5 2.10 -7.44 -28.10
CA THR A 5 1.71 -8.13 -26.86
C THR A 5 2.88 -8.94 -26.29
N ALA A 6 3.63 -9.67 -27.13
CA ALA A 6 4.80 -10.43 -26.71
C ALA A 6 5.95 -9.53 -26.23
N GLU A 7 6.16 -8.39 -26.87
CA GLU A 7 7.16 -7.39 -26.46
C GLU A 7 6.78 -6.72 -25.13
N ARG A 8 5.51 -6.35 -24.96
CA ARG A 8 4.96 -5.82 -23.70
C ARG A 8 5.05 -6.84 -22.56
N ASP A 9 4.83 -8.12 -22.84
CA ASP A 9 4.98 -9.20 -21.86
C ASP A 9 6.45 -9.47 -21.51
N GLY A 10 7.37 -9.36 -22.47
CA GLY A 10 8.81 -9.44 -22.24
C GLY A 10 9.31 -8.32 -21.32
N VAL A 11 8.93 -7.07 -21.61
CA VAL A 11 9.24 -5.91 -20.76
C VAL A 11 8.65 -6.07 -19.36
N ARG A 12 7.41 -6.53 -19.24
CA ARG A 12 6.75 -6.79 -17.95
C ARG A 12 7.49 -7.84 -17.13
N LYS A 13 7.92 -8.96 -17.73
CA LYS A 13 8.69 -10.00 -17.05
C LYS A 13 10.04 -9.49 -16.57
N SER A 14 10.78 -8.80 -17.43
CA SER A 14 12.08 -8.19 -17.07
C SER A 14 11.93 -7.19 -15.93
N PHE A 15 10.88 -6.37 -15.95
CA PHE A 15 10.59 -5.41 -14.89
C PHE A 15 10.29 -6.09 -13.54
N ILE A 16 9.51 -7.18 -13.54
CA ILE A 16 9.21 -7.96 -12.33
C ILE A 16 10.50 -8.59 -11.76
N VAL A 17 11.36 -9.15 -12.61
CA VAL A 17 12.65 -9.71 -12.17
C VAL A 17 13.51 -8.62 -11.54
N MET A 18 13.61 -7.45 -12.16
CA MET A 18 14.36 -6.32 -11.62
C MET A 18 13.83 -5.89 -10.24
N LEU A 19 12.51 -5.75 -10.09
CA LEU A 19 11.90 -5.41 -8.80
C LEU A 19 12.21 -6.46 -7.72
N ASN A 20 12.15 -7.75 -8.07
CA ASN A 20 12.46 -8.83 -7.14
C ASN A 20 13.95 -8.81 -6.73
N LEU A 21 14.86 -8.53 -7.66
CA LEU A 21 16.30 -8.39 -7.34
C LEU A 21 16.55 -7.21 -6.40
N ILE A 22 15.89 -6.07 -6.63
CA ILE A 22 15.96 -4.91 -5.74
C ILE A 22 15.44 -5.28 -4.35
N ALA A 23 14.29 -5.95 -4.27
CA ALA A 23 13.75 -6.40 -2.99
C ALA A 23 14.71 -7.32 -2.24
N TRP A 24 15.34 -8.28 -2.93
CA TRP A 24 16.39 -9.13 -2.35
C TRP A 24 17.58 -8.34 -1.82
N MET A 25 18.10 -7.38 -2.58
CA MET A 25 19.22 -6.53 -2.15
C MET A 25 18.89 -5.72 -0.90
N VAL A 26 17.68 -5.16 -0.83
CA VAL A 26 17.23 -4.41 0.35
C VAL A 26 17.17 -5.32 1.56
N LEU A 27 16.52 -6.49 1.44
CA LEU A 27 16.32 -7.42 2.56
C LEU A 27 17.65 -7.98 3.11
N THR A 28 18.60 -8.31 2.24
CA THR A 28 19.93 -8.77 2.67
C THR A 28 20.76 -7.65 3.28
N ALA A 29 20.65 -6.41 2.76
CA ALA A 29 21.27 -5.25 3.36
C ALA A 29 20.70 -4.94 4.76
N THR A 30 19.38 -5.06 4.96
CA THR A 30 18.72 -4.92 6.27
C THR A 30 19.35 -5.88 7.28
N ALA A 31 19.44 -7.16 6.93
CA ALA A 31 20.01 -8.17 7.81
C ALA A 31 21.52 -7.95 8.04
N GLY A 32 22.26 -7.59 6.99
CA GLY A 32 23.68 -7.30 7.06
C GLY A 32 24.01 -6.10 7.95
N LEU A 33 23.23 -5.02 7.86
CA LEU A 33 23.41 -3.84 8.71
C LEU A 33 23.20 -4.15 10.19
N GLY A 34 22.16 -4.92 10.51
CA GLY A 34 21.93 -5.38 11.88
C GLY A 34 23.05 -6.29 12.39
N ALA A 35 23.59 -7.17 11.54
CA ALA A 35 24.68 -8.08 11.92
C ALA A 35 26.03 -7.37 12.10
N ILE A 36 26.40 -6.47 11.19
CA ILE A 36 27.67 -5.73 11.23
C ILE A 36 27.70 -4.79 12.44
N ASN A 37 26.57 -4.16 12.76
CA ASN A 37 26.46 -3.14 13.82
C ASN A 37 25.77 -3.70 15.07
N PHE A 38 25.92 -4.99 15.36
CA PHE A 38 25.16 -5.68 16.40
C PHE A 38 25.35 -5.09 17.81
N HIS A 39 26.54 -4.56 18.10
CA HIS A 39 26.86 -3.95 19.40
C HIS A 39 26.88 -2.42 19.38
N GLU A 40 26.58 -1.81 18.23
CA GLU A 40 26.71 -0.36 17.98
C GLU A 40 25.45 0.43 18.39
N CYS A 41 24.62 -0.14 19.26
CA CYS A 41 23.45 0.51 19.84
C CYS A 41 23.19 0.05 21.29
N PRO A 42 24.12 0.35 22.23
CA PRO A 42 24.00 -0.08 23.62
C PRO A 42 22.77 0.49 24.33
N ILE A 43 22.25 1.66 23.90
CA ILE A 43 21.04 2.26 24.48
C ILE A 43 19.79 1.40 24.24
N GLN A 44 19.76 0.66 23.13
CA GLN A 44 18.68 -0.26 22.78
C GLN A 44 19.23 -1.46 21.99
N PRO A 45 19.66 -2.53 22.69
CA PRO A 45 20.34 -3.67 22.07
C PRO A 45 19.44 -4.51 21.15
N HIS A 46 18.13 -4.28 21.17
CA HIS A 46 17.18 -5.02 20.33
C HIS A 46 17.02 -4.46 18.91
N ILE A 47 17.45 -3.22 18.62
CA ILE A 47 17.35 -2.63 17.28
C ILE A 47 18.14 -3.42 16.21
N PRO A 48 19.40 -3.85 16.45
CA PRO A 48 20.10 -4.72 15.52
C PRO A 48 19.41 -6.07 15.30
N THR A 49 18.87 -6.69 16.37
CA THR A 49 18.16 -7.97 16.27
C THR A 49 16.89 -7.84 15.43
N TYR A 50 16.16 -6.74 15.59
CA TYR A 50 14.98 -6.40 14.78
C TYR A 50 15.31 -6.38 13.28
N LEU A 51 16.37 -5.68 12.88
CA LEU A 51 16.80 -5.60 11.47
C LEU A 51 17.20 -6.96 10.90
N ILE A 52 17.92 -7.78 11.68
CA ILE A 52 18.28 -9.13 11.27
C ILE A 52 17.03 -9.97 11.03
N MET A 53 16.08 -9.93 11.97
CA MET A 53 14.85 -10.73 11.89
C MET A 53 13.99 -10.33 10.70
N ILE A 54 13.76 -9.02 10.47
CA ILE A 54 12.95 -8.56 9.33
C ILE A 54 13.65 -8.86 8.00
N GLY A 55 14.95 -8.57 7.89
CA GLY A 55 15.70 -8.84 6.67
C GLY A 55 15.69 -10.33 6.31
N ALA A 56 15.96 -11.20 7.28
CA ALA A 56 15.97 -12.65 7.07
C ALA A 56 14.57 -13.21 6.78
N CYS A 57 13.55 -12.86 7.58
CA CYS A 57 12.19 -13.33 7.38
C CYS A 57 11.63 -12.85 6.03
N GLY A 58 11.89 -11.60 5.65
CA GLY A 58 11.47 -11.06 4.36
C GLY A 58 12.16 -11.77 3.19
N ALA A 59 13.45 -12.05 3.30
CA ALA A 59 14.21 -12.80 2.28
C ALA A 59 13.64 -14.22 2.07
N VAL A 60 13.40 -14.95 3.17
CA VAL A 60 12.78 -16.28 3.12
C VAL A 60 11.36 -16.21 2.56
N SER A 61 10.55 -15.23 2.97
CA SER A 61 9.20 -15.05 2.45
C SER A 61 9.20 -14.78 0.94
N LEU A 62 10.15 -13.97 0.44
CA LEU A 62 10.29 -13.68 -0.99
C LEU A 62 10.74 -14.92 -1.77
N MET A 63 11.66 -15.71 -1.21
CA MET A 63 12.06 -17.00 -1.78
C MET A 63 10.88 -17.97 -1.90
N LEU A 64 10.10 -18.12 -0.82
CA LEU A 64 8.92 -18.99 -0.80
C LEU A 64 7.86 -18.49 -1.78
N ALA A 65 7.66 -17.17 -1.92
CA ALA A 65 6.73 -16.61 -2.90
C ALA A 65 7.18 -16.89 -4.35
N TYR A 66 8.48 -16.82 -4.63
CA TYR A 66 9.03 -17.19 -5.93
C TYR A 66 8.85 -18.68 -6.23
N LEU A 67 9.17 -19.56 -5.27
CA LEU A 67 8.94 -20.99 -5.38
C LEU A 67 7.46 -21.29 -5.62
N LYS A 68 6.58 -20.66 -4.84
CA LYS A 68 5.13 -20.77 -4.97
C LYS A 68 4.64 -20.43 -6.37
N ASN A 69 5.12 -19.34 -6.96
CA ASN A 69 4.74 -18.94 -8.32
C ASN A 69 5.25 -19.92 -9.40
N THR A 70 6.29 -20.68 -9.10
CA THR A 70 6.81 -21.74 -9.99
C THR A 70 6.05 -23.05 -9.82
N LEU A 71 5.50 -23.28 -8.63
CA LEU A 71 4.74 -24.46 -8.25
C LEU A 71 3.23 -24.21 -8.43
N HIS A 72 2.70 -24.47 -9.62
CA HIS A 72 1.29 -24.19 -9.92
C HIS A 72 0.30 -24.85 -8.94
N GLU A 73 0.40 -26.16 -8.69
CA GLU A 73 -0.53 -26.90 -7.82
C GLU A 73 0.17 -28.02 -7.03
N GLY A 74 -0.37 -28.36 -5.86
CA GLY A 74 0.09 -29.49 -5.04
C GLY A 74 0.38 -29.14 -3.57
N ALA A 75 0.69 -30.18 -2.79
CA ALA A 75 0.97 -30.07 -1.35
C ALA A 75 2.13 -29.09 -1.04
N LEU A 76 3.12 -29.00 -1.94
CA LEU A 76 4.26 -28.09 -1.78
C LEU A 76 3.87 -26.61 -1.93
N ASN A 77 2.93 -26.29 -2.82
CA ASN A 77 2.37 -24.94 -2.99
C ASN A 77 1.56 -24.52 -1.74
N GLN A 78 0.74 -25.46 -1.21
CA GLN A 78 0.02 -25.25 0.05
C GLN A 78 0.98 -25.05 1.23
N LEU A 79 2.02 -25.89 1.34
CA LEU A 79 3.03 -25.75 2.37
C LEU A 79 3.75 -24.39 2.29
N CYS A 80 4.15 -23.94 1.08
CA CYS A 80 4.72 -22.62 0.89
C CYS A 80 3.77 -21.51 1.37
N SER A 81 2.47 -21.65 1.11
CA SER A 81 1.46 -20.68 1.55
C SER A 81 1.32 -20.63 3.08
N ILE A 82 1.32 -21.80 3.74
CA ILE A 82 1.29 -21.89 5.21
C ILE A 82 2.58 -21.29 5.81
N CYS A 83 3.75 -21.62 5.26
CA CYS A 83 5.02 -21.08 5.72
C CYS A 83 5.07 -19.56 5.57
N ILE A 84 4.66 -19.02 4.41
CA ILE A 84 4.56 -17.56 4.20
C ILE A 84 3.63 -16.94 5.24
N PHE A 85 2.46 -17.53 5.48
CA PHE A 85 1.53 -17.03 6.49
C PHE A 85 2.14 -17.00 7.89
N CYS A 86 2.80 -18.08 8.32
CA CYS A 86 3.48 -18.14 9.61
C CYS A 86 4.61 -17.11 9.74
N ILE A 87 5.40 -16.92 8.67
CA ILE A 87 6.48 -15.91 8.63
C ILE A 87 5.90 -14.51 8.71
N LEU A 88 4.78 -14.22 8.04
CA LEU A 88 4.11 -12.93 8.11
C LEU A 88 3.56 -12.66 9.52
N LEU A 89 2.98 -13.67 10.17
CA LEU A 89 2.51 -13.54 11.56
C LEU A 89 3.67 -13.23 12.52
N LEU A 90 4.77 -13.97 12.41
CA LEU A 90 5.98 -13.73 13.19
C LEU A 90 6.55 -12.33 12.92
N SER A 91 6.67 -11.96 11.64
CA SER A 91 7.15 -10.64 11.22
C SER A 91 6.27 -9.52 11.79
N THR A 92 4.95 -9.71 11.84
CA THR A 92 4.02 -8.72 12.41
C THR A 92 4.29 -8.48 13.89
N CYS A 93 4.51 -9.54 14.68
CA CYS A 93 4.90 -9.40 16.08
C CYS A 93 6.23 -8.64 16.24
N TRP A 94 7.21 -8.93 15.36
CA TRP A 94 8.50 -8.23 15.36
C TRP A 94 8.40 -6.77 14.93
N ILE A 95 7.52 -6.44 13.97
CA ILE A 95 7.24 -5.05 13.58
C ILE A 95 6.69 -4.29 14.78
N LEU A 96 5.71 -4.84 15.49
CA LEU A 96 5.15 -4.22 16.70
C LEU A 96 6.23 -3.98 17.77
N MET A 97 7.09 -4.97 18.05
CA MET A 97 8.19 -4.80 19.00
C MET A 97 9.24 -3.80 18.51
N GLY A 98 9.55 -3.81 17.21
CA GLY A 98 10.43 -2.85 16.56
C GLY A 98 9.95 -1.42 16.71
N THR A 99 8.64 -1.19 16.60
CA THR A 99 8.06 0.15 16.85
C THR A 99 8.41 0.64 18.24
N PHE A 100 8.22 -0.22 19.25
CA PHE A 100 8.49 0.12 20.63
C PHE A 100 9.97 0.44 20.83
N TRP A 101 10.87 -0.40 20.30
CA TRP A 101 12.32 -0.18 20.45
C TRP A 101 12.82 1.07 19.74
N VAL A 102 12.42 1.30 18.48
CA VAL A 102 12.86 2.46 17.70
C VAL A 102 12.32 3.75 18.32
N TYR A 103 11.03 3.82 18.67
CA TYR A 103 10.45 5.04 19.25
C TYR A 103 10.86 5.28 20.71
N SER A 104 11.23 4.24 21.47
CA SER A 104 11.66 4.41 22.87
C SER A 104 12.88 5.31 23.04
N ILE A 105 13.68 5.47 21.99
CA ILE A 105 14.90 6.28 21.99
C ILE A 105 14.83 7.46 21.02
N TYR A 106 13.66 7.82 20.50
CA TYR A 106 13.52 8.97 19.58
C TYR A 106 13.45 10.30 20.35
N PRO A 107 14.27 11.33 20.01
CA PRO A 107 15.37 11.31 19.05
C PRO A 107 16.65 10.68 19.66
N PRO A 108 17.37 9.82 18.92
CA PRO A 108 18.53 9.11 19.47
C PRO A 108 19.78 9.99 19.53
N ASN A 109 20.67 9.66 20.46
CA ASN A 109 22.01 10.21 20.50
C ASN A 109 22.95 9.38 19.60
N TYR A 110 23.65 10.03 18.68
CA TYR A 110 24.56 9.39 17.73
C TYR A 110 26.04 9.46 18.15
N ASP A 111 26.36 10.16 19.24
CA ASP A 111 27.73 10.40 19.67
C ASP A 111 28.23 9.24 20.54
N SER A 112 29.17 8.46 19.98
CA SER A 112 29.77 7.28 20.60
C SER A 112 30.62 7.59 21.84
N SER A 113 30.97 8.86 22.08
CA SER A 113 31.66 9.26 23.31
C SER A 113 30.78 9.11 24.56
N ASN A 114 29.46 9.00 24.40
CA ASN A 114 28.49 8.83 25.50
C ASN A 114 28.42 7.40 26.06
N GLY A 115 29.36 6.52 25.72
CA GLY A 115 29.50 5.18 26.29
C GLY A 115 28.29 4.29 25.98
N ARG A 116 27.39 4.08 26.96
CA ARG A 116 26.19 3.23 26.80
C ARG A 116 24.97 3.96 26.25
N HIS A 117 25.02 5.27 26.09
CA HIS A 117 23.88 6.10 25.68
C HIS A 117 24.02 6.63 24.26
N TYR A 118 24.43 5.77 23.32
CA TYR A 118 24.41 6.09 21.88
C TYR A 118 23.78 4.96 21.06
N CYS A 119 23.39 5.31 19.83
CA CYS A 119 23.05 4.36 18.78
C CYS A 119 23.66 4.82 17.48
N GLN A 120 24.29 3.92 16.73
CA GLN A 120 24.91 4.27 15.45
C GLN A 120 23.86 4.77 14.45
N ARG A 121 24.19 5.88 13.77
CA ARG A 121 23.26 6.63 12.91
C ARG A 121 22.67 5.78 11.80
N THR A 122 23.50 5.04 11.08
CA THR A 122 23.06 4.23 9.93
C THR A 122 22.09 3.13 10.38
N LEU A 123 22.44 2.39 11.43
CA LEU A 123 21.60 1.37 12.03
C LEU A 123 20.22 1.92 12.42
N TYR A 124 20.17 3.02 13.18
CA TYR A 124 18.90 3.59 13.64
C TYR A 124 18.04 4.09 12.48
N LEU A 125 18.61 4.85 11.55
CA LEU A 125 17.86 5.40 10.41
C LEU A 125 17.31 4.30 9.52
N PHE A 126 18.06 3.22 9.33
CA PHE A 126 17.60 2.09 8.54
C PHE A 126 16.44 1.35 9.23
N ALA A 127 16.51 1.14 10.56
CA ALA A 127 15.41 0.56 11.34
C ALA A 127 14.16 1.44 11.31
N PHE A 128 14.33 2.76 11.45
CA PHE A 128 13.22 3.72 11.36
C PHE A 128 12.58 3.75 9.96
N TRP A 129 13.40 3.71 8.91
CA TRP A 129 12.93 3.70 7.52
C TRP A 129 12.17 2.41 7.17
N ASP A 130 12.73 1.25 7.53
CA ASP A 130 12.11 -0.05 7.31
C ASP A 130 10.74 -0.16 7.99
N PHE A 131 10.66 0.32 9.25
CA PHE A 131 9.41 0.45 9.97
C PHE A 131 8.41 1.37 9.23
N SER A 132 8.85 2.56 8.84
CA SER A 132 7.98 3.56 8.20
C SER A 132 7.38 3.05 6.89
N ILE A 133 8.18 2.36 6.07
CA ILE A 133 7.70 1.71 4.84
C ILE A 133 6.68 0.63 5.16
N THR A 134 6.98 -0.22 6.13
CA THR A 134 6.10 -1.33 6.50
C THR A 134 4.74 -0.84 6.98
N LEU A 135 4.73 0.19 7.84
CA LEU A 135 3.50 0.83 8.29
C LEU A 135 2.71 1.43 7.12
N ALA A 136 3.38 2.13 6.21
CA ALA A 136 2.73 2.70 5.02
C ALA A 136 2.09 1.60 4.15
N ARG A 137 2.73 0.45 3.99
CA ARG A 137 2.16 -0.68 3.25
C ARG A 137 0.93 -1.27 3.92
N MET A 138 0.94 -1.38 5.26
CA MET A 138 -0.23 -1.86 6.02
C MET A 138 -1.42 -0.92 5.85
N ALA A 139 -1.20 0.41 5.90
CA ALA A 139 -2.26 1.39 5.70
C ALA A 139 -2.91 1.27 4.30
N VAL A 140 -2.11 1.05 3.25
CA VAL A 140 -2.64 0.79 1.90
C VAL A 140 -3.41 -0.53 1.85
N ALA A 141 -2.90 -1.60 2.48
CA ALA A 141 -3.58 -2.89 2.50
C ALA A 141 -4.95 -2.80 3.20
N GLU A 142 -5.05 -2.05 4.30
CA GLU A 142 -6.32 -1.78 4.98
C GLU A 142 -7.28 -0.99 4.07
N LEU A 143 -6.79 0.05 3.39
CA LEU A 143 -7.58 0.84 2.44
C LEU A 143 -8.15 -0.03 1.31
N VAL A 144 -7.34 -0.91 0.75
CA VAL A 144 -7.76 -1.87 -0.29
C VAL A 144 -8.78 -2.87 0.26
N ALA A 145 -8.55 -3.42 1.45
CA ALA A 145 -9.50 -4.35 2.08
C ALA A 145 -10.86 -3.70 2.34
N LYS A 146 -10.89 -2.46 2.85
CA LYS A 146 -12.12 -1.69 3.04
C LYS A 146 -12.82 -1.38 1.72
N CYS A 147 -12.07 -1.09 0.66
CA CYS A 147 -12.60 -0.89 -0.69
C CYS A 147 -13.30 -2.15 -1.23
N LEU A 148 -12.67 -3.32 -1.07
CA LEU A 148 -13.24 -4.62 -1.44
C LEU A 148 -14.52 -4.92 -0.65
N GLN A 149 -14.53 -4.67 0.66
CA GLN A 149 -15.73 -4.83 1.50
C GLN A 149 -16.86 -3.89 1.06
N ALA A 150 -16.53 -2.64 0.70
CA ALA A 150 -17.52 -1.66 0.26
C ALA A 150 -18.22 -2.08 -1.04
N ARG A 151 -17.50 -2.74 -1.96
CA ARG A 151 -18.07 -3.27 -3.21
C ARG A 151 -19.24 -4.22 -2.95
N GLU A 152 -19.13 -5.09 -1.95
CA GLU A 152 -20.18 -6.08 -1.62
C GLU A 152 -21.50 -5.42 -1.19
N MET A 153 -21.47 -4.14 -0.82
CA MET A 153 -22.64 -3.37 -0.40
C MET A 153 -23.32 -2.61 -1.56
N ALA A 154 -22.82 -2.74 -2.79
CA ALA A 154 -23.34 -2.03 -3.95
C ALA A 154 -24.83 -2.33 -4.23
N TYR A 155 -25.61 -1.28 -4.47
CA TYR A 155 -26.97 -1.40 -4.99
C TYR A 155 -26.94 -1.17 -6.49
N CYS A 156 -26.79 -2.25 -7.25
CA CYS A 156 -26.68 -2.19 -8.72
C CYS A 156 -27.55 -3.23 -9.45
N PRO A 157 -28.88 -3.22 -9.26
CA PRO A 157 -29.76 -4.23 -9.86
C PRO A 157 -29.84 -4.12 -11.39
N TYR A 158 -29.51 -2.96 -11.98
CA TYR A 158 -29.65 -2.71 -13.41
C TYR A 158 -28.40 -3.12 -14.17
N SER A 159 -27.22 -2.59 -13.78
CA SER A 159 -25.96 -2.97 -14.44
C SER A 159 -25.43 -4.31 -13.98
N ARG A 160 -25.77 -4.74 -12.75
CA ARG A 160 -25.12 -5.86 -12.05
C ARG A 160 -23.60 -5.72 -12.01
N PHE A 161 -23.13 -4.47 -11.92
CA PHE A 161 -21.72 -4.11 -11.90
C PHE A 161 -21.39 -3.42 -10.58
N PRO A 162 -20.98 -4.18 -9.54
CA PRO A 162 -20.69 -3.62 -8.23
C PRO A 162 -19.33 -2.91 -8.25
N VAL A 163 -19.29 -1.72 -7.66
CA VAL A 163 -18.10 -0.88 -7.51
C VAL A 163 -17.97 -0.48 -6.05
N GLY A 164 -16.77 -0.63 -5.51
CA GLY A 164 -16.42 -0.20 -4.15
C GLY A 164 -15.37 0.91 -4.19
N ALA A 165 -15.43 1.80 -3.20
CA ALA A 165 -14.41 2.80 -2.96
C ALA A 165 -14.15 2.96 -1.45
N ALA A 166 -12.90 3.25 -1.10
CA ALA A 166 -12.52 3.63 0.26
C ALA A 166 -11.58 4.83 0.19
N ILE A 167 -11.90 5.89 0.93
CA ILE A 167 -11.15 7.15 0.97
C ILE A 167 -10.43 7.28 2.31
N LEU A 168 -9.15 7.63 2.27
CA LEU A 168 -8.33 7.91 3.46
C LEU A 168 -8.29 9.43 3.68
N THR A 169 -8.77 9.84 4.85
CA THR A 169 -8.70 11.23 5.30
C THR A 169 -7.29 11.55 5.82
N SER A 170 -6.89 12.83 5.84
CA SER A 170 -5.60 13.23 6.44
C SER A 170 -5.52 12.96 7.95
N GLY A 171 -6.65 12.76 8.62
CA GLY A 171 -6.73 12.35 10.03
C GLY A 171 -6.61 10.84 10.26
N GLY A 172 -6.45 10.04 9.21
CA GLY A 172 -6.30 8.59 9.30
C GLY A 172 -7.60 7.79 9.23
N THR A 173 -8.78 8.44 9.27
CA THR A 173 -10.07 7.75 9.12
C THR A 173 -10.27 7.25 7.69
N ILE A 174 -10.72 6.00 7.54
CA ILE A 174 -11.12 5.42 6.26
C ILE A 174 -12.64 5.43 6.14
N ILE A 175 -13.16 6.03 5.07
CA ILE A 175 -14.59 6.13 4.79
C ILE A 175 -14.91 5.37 3.51
N THR A 176 -15.95 4.56 3.53
CA THR A 176 -16.30 3.67 2.41
C THR A 176 -17.53 4.16 1.65
N GLY A 177 -17.60 3.78 0.38
CA GLY A 177 -18.76 4.01 -0.48
C GLY A 177 -18.88 2.92 -1.56
N CYS A 178 -20.10 2.76 -2.07
CA CYS A 178 -20.43 1.85 -3.16
C CYS A 178 -21.31 2.58 -4.19
N ASN A 179 -21.40 2.04 -5.40
CA ASN A 179 -22.37 2.58 -6.36
C ASN A 179 -23.81 2.27 -5.92
N VAL A 180 -24.69 3.24 -6.15
CA VAL A 180 -26.13 3.14 -5.87
C VAL A 180 -26.85 3.59 -7.13
N GLU A 181 -27.51 2.64 -7.77
CA GLU A 181 -28.24 2.87 -9.01
C GLU A 181 -29.68 3.30 -8.76
N ASN A 182 -30.29 3.84 -9.81
CA ASN A 182 -31.69 4.22 -9.83
C ASN A 182 -32.32 3.85 -11.18
N ALA A 183 -33.63 3.62 -11.21
CA ALA A 183 -34.37 3.37 -12.44
C ALA A 183 -34.21 4.52 -13.46
N SER A 184 -34.13 5.77 -12.98
CA SER A 184 -33.67 6.90 -13.77
C SER A 184 -32.15 6.94 -13.75
N TYR A 185 -31.50 6.38 -14.77
CA TYR A 185 -30.06 6.10 -14.77
C TYR A 185 -29.18 7.34 -14.52
N GLY A 186 -29.66 8.55 -14.87
CA GLY A 186 -28.95 9.81 -14.60
C GLY A 186 -28.81 10.13 -13.11
N LEU A 187 -29.59 9.49 -12.23
CA LEU A 187 -29.53 9.65 -10.78
C LEU A 187 -28.56 8.66 -10.11
N THR A 188 -27.91 7.77 -10.86
CA THR A 188 -26.92 6.83 -10.33
C THR A 188 -25.70 7.57 -9.77
N VAL A 189 -25.32 7.21 -8.54
CA VAL A 189 -24.09 7.70 -7.90
C VAL A 189 -23.03 6.61 -7.89
N CYS A 190 -21.79 7.00 -8.21
CA CYS A 190 -20.65 6.09 -8.24
C CYS A 190 -20.05 5.93 -6.83
N ALA A 191 -19.34 4.84 -6.59
CA ALA A 191 -18.75 4.52 -5.29
C ALA A 191 -17.83 5.61 -4.74
N GLU A 192 -17.01 6.22 -5.60
CA GLU A 192 -16.06 7.27 -5.25
C GLU A 192 -16.81 8.53 -4.78
N ARG A 193 -17.90 8.88 -5.48
CA ARG A 193 -18.77 10.00 -5.13
C ARG A 193 -19.51 9.72 -3.82
N THR A 194 -20.03 8.51 -3.63
CA THR A 194 -20.64 8.09 -2.35
C THR A 194 -19.64 8.23 -1.19
N ALA A 195 -18.41 7.74 -1.34
CA ALA A 195 -17.39 7.78 -0.29
C ALA A 195 -17.01 9.22 0.09
N ILE A 196 -16.75 10.08 -0.90
CA ILE A 196 -16.35 11.47 -0.63
C ILE A 196 -17.52 12.32 -0.11
N GLN A 197 -18.73 12.14 -0.64
CA GLN A 197 -19.93 12.84 -0.14
C GLN A 197 -20.21 12.49 1.31
N ARG A 198 -20.08 11.21 1.67
CA ARG A 198 -20.18 10.76 3.05
C ARG A 198 -19.10 11.39 3.93
N ALA A 199 -17.85 11.36 3.49
CA ALA A 199 -16.75 11.96 4.25
C ALA A 199 -16.96 13.46 4.49
N VAL A 200 -17.48 14.16 3.48
CA VAL A 200 -17.85 15.57 3.56
C VAL A 200 -19.00 15.78 4.55
N ALA A 201 -20.03 14.92 4.54
CA ALA A 201 -21.11 14.99 5.52
C ALA A 201 -20.63 14.73 6.96
N GLU A 202 -19.62 13.89 7.13
CA GLU A 202 -18.97 13.59 8.42
C GLU A 202 -17.92 14.65 8.85
N GLY A 203 -17.77 15.75 8.09
CA GLY A 203 -16.92 16.89 8.45
C GLY A 203 -15.48 16.83 7.92
N HIS A 204 -15.11 15.78 7.17
CA HIS A 204 -13.79 15.69 6.55
C HIS A 204 -13.72 16.52 5.26
N ARG A 205 -12.63 17.27 5.07
CA ARG A 205 -12.36 18.08 3.86
C ARG A 205 -10.95 17.88 3.29
N SER A 206 -10.11 17.11 3.97
CA SER A 206 -8.72 16.85 3.59
C SER A 206 -8.49 15.35 3.50
N PHE A 207 -7.91 14.93 2.38
CA PHE A 207 -7.78 13.53 1.99
C PHE A 207 -6.38 13.26 1.43
N THR A 208 -5.93 12.01 1.53
CA THR A 208 -4.58 11.60 1.11
C THR A 208 -4.61 10.52 0.04
N ALA A 209 -5.60 9.62 0.08
CA ALA A 209 -5.69 8.51 -0.85
C ALA A 209 -7.13 8.04 -1.07
N ILE A 210 -7.36 7.35 -2.19
CA ILE A 210 -8.58 6.60 -2.45
C ILE A 210 -8.25 5.28 -3.14
N ALA A 211 -8.87 4.20 -2.70
CA ALA A 211 -8.88 2.92 -3.41
C ALA A 211 -10.22 2.73 -4.12
N VAL A 212 -10.20 2.15 -5.32
CA VAL A 212 -11.39 1.86 -6.13
C VAL A 212 -11.30 0.43 -6.66
N THR A 213 -12.41 -0.30 -6.64
CA THR A 213 -12.49 -1.69 -7.10
C THR A 213 -13.77 -1.94 -7.89
N CYS A 214 -13.73 -2.92 -8.78
CA CYS A 214 -14.90 -3.45 -9.50
C CYS A 214 -14.64 -4.93 -9.87
N ASP A 215 -15.61 -5.58 -10.52
CA ASP A 215 -15.53 -7.01 -10.83
C ASP A 215 -14.60 -7.39 -11.99
N ILE A 216 -13.96 -6.41 -12.64
CA ILE A 216 -13.04 -6.68 -13.74
C ILE A 216 -11.72 -7.23 -13.19
N LYS A 217 -11.38 -8.46 -13.58
CA LYS A 217 -10.20 -9.20 -13.11
C LYS A 217 -8.95 -8.94 -13.96
N ASP A 218 -9.12 -8.70 -15.26
CA ASP A 218 -7.99 -8.71 -16.20
C ASP A 218 -7.31 -7.35 -16.36
N SER A 219 -8.01 -6.25 -16.06
CA SER A 219 -7.48 -4.88 -16.18
C SER A 219 -7.73 -4.05 -14.93
N PHE A 220 -6.97 -2.97 -14.78
CA PHE A 220 -7.22 -1.95 -13.76
C PHE A 220 -8.16 -0.90 -14.34
N VAL A 221 -9.27 -0.64 -13.67
CA VAL A 221 -10.28 0.32 -14.12
C VAL A 221 -10.25 1.54 -13.23
N GLY A 222 -10.13 2.70 -13.86
CA GLY A 222 -10.08 3.99 -13.19
C GLY A 222 -11.46 4.59 -12.90
N PRO A 223 -11.54 5.57 -11.99
CA PRO A 223 -12.76 6.34 -11.76
C PRO A 223 -13.26 6.98 -13.05
N CYS A 224 -14.58 7.17 -13.16
CA CYS A 224 -15.18 7.86 -14.31
C CYS A 224 -14.82 9.37 -14.30
N GLY A 225 -15.01 10.06 -15.42
CA GLY A 225 -14.66 11.49 -15.54
C GLY A 225 -15.31 12.37 -14.48
N ALA A 226 -16.59 12.13 -14.17
CA ALA A 226 -17.31 12.86 -13.12
C ALA A 226 -16.70 12.64 -11.72
N CYS A 227 -16.33 11.40 -11.39
CA CYS A 227 -15.66 11.10 -10.12
C CYS A 227 -14.31 11.81 -10.04
N ARG A 228 -13.50 11.77 -11.11
CA ARG A 228 -12.22 12.49 -11.15
C ARG A 228 -12.40 13.98 -10.88
N GLN A 229 -13.40 14.60 -11.51
CA GLN A 229 -13.69 16.02 -11.32
C GLN A 229 -14.15 16.34 -9.89
N VAL A 230 -14.97 15.49 -9.27
CA VAL A 230 -15.39 15.66 -7.87
C VAL A 230 -14.20 15.51 -6.92
N LEU A 231 -13.31 14.55 -7.16
CA LEU A 231 -12.10 14.40 -6.33
C LEU A 231 -11.18 15.63 -6.46
N MET A 232 -11.06 16.22 -7.65
CA MET A 232 -10.21 17.39 -7.90
C MET A 232 -10.63 18.63 -7.12
N GLU A 233 -11.91 18.75 -6.76
CA GLU A 233 -12.41 19.83 -5.90
C GLU A 233 -11.69 19.89 -4.55
N PHE A 234 -11.28 18.73 -4.04
CA PHE A 234 -10.70 18.58 -2.70
C PHE A 234 -9.17 18.44 -2.71
N GLY A 235 -8.53 18.70 -3.85
CA GLY A 235 -7.08 18.70 -3.98
C GLY A 235 -6.58 17.93 -5.20
N THR A 236 -5.33 18.18 -5.57
CA THR A 236 -4.71 17.58 -6.77
C THR A 236 -3.71 16.47 -6.46
N GLU A 237 -3.27 16.38 -5.21
CA GLU A 237 -2.25 15.43 -4.73
C GLU A 237 -2.93 14.26 -4.01
N TRP A 238 -3.45 13.32 -4.80
CA TRP A 238 -4.09 12.12 -4.30
C TRP A 238 -3.36 10.89 -4.79
N ASP A 239 -3.11 9.96 -3.88
CA ASP A 239 -2.75 8.60 -4.23
C ASP A 239 -4.02 7.82 -4.60
N ILE A 240 -4.12 7.37 -5.85
CA ILE A 240 -5.24 6.57 -6.34
C ILE A 240 -4.79 5.13 -6.53
N TYR A 241 -5.43 4.23 -5.79
CA TYR A 241 -5.20 2.79 -5.88
C TYR A 241 -6.30 2.14 -6.70
N LEU A 242 -5.97 1.78 -7.95
CA LEU A 242 -6.86 1.00 -8.81
C LEU A 242 -6.68 -0.46 -8.46
N THR A 243 -7.71 -1.07 -7.88
CA THR A 243 -7.61 -2.42 -7.30
C THR A 243 -8.41 -3.43 -8.12
N LYS A 244 -7.96 -4.68 -8.09
CA LYS A 244 -8.65 -5.84 -8.64
C LYS A 244 -9.32 -6.65 -7.52
N PRO A 245 -10.26 -7.56 -7.85
CA PRO A 245 -10.90 -8.43 -6.85
C PRO A 245 -9.95 -9.33 -6.05
N ASP A 246 -8.75 -9.61 -6.58
CA ASP A 246 -7.71 -10.39 -5.90
C ASP A 246 -6.87 -9.57 -4.90
N GLY A 247 -7.17 -8.28 -4.74
CA GLY A 247 -6.44 -7.35 -3.88
C GLY A 247 -5.17 -6.76 -4.50
N SER A 248 -4.79 -7.20 -5.70
CA SER A 248 -3.71 -6.54 -6.43
C SER A 248 -4.13 -5.13 -6.86
N TYR A 249 -3.16 -4.21 -6.89
CA TYR A 249 -3.46 -2.80 -7.19
C TYR A 249 -2.38 -2.12 -8.03
N LYS A 250 -2.79 -1.08 -8.74
CA LYS A 250 -1.91 -0.12 -9.42
C LYS A 250 -2.09 1.26 -8.77
N LYS A 251 -0.99 1.82 -8.27
CA LYS A 251 -0.94 3.20 -7.79
C LYS A 251 -0.84 4.16 -8.98
N THR A 252 -1.62 5.22 -8.96
CA THR A 252 -1.57 6.36 -9.91
C THR A 252 -1.94 7.64 -9.16
N SER A 253 -1.94 8.79 -9.84
CA SER A 253 -2.33 10.07 -9.25
C SER A 253 -3.58 10.63 -9.93
N LEU A 254 -4.27 11.54 -9.23
CA LEU A 254 -5.42 12.22 -9.83
C LEU A 254 -5.02 13.12 -11.01
N ARG A 255 -3.81 13.70 -10.99
CA ARG A 255 -3.24 14.48 -12.11
C ARG A 255 -3.03 13.64 -13.36
N ASP A 256 -2.55 12.41 -13.21
CA ASP A 256 -2.38 11.49 -14.35
C ASP A 256 -3.73 11.06 -14.93
N LEU A 257 -4.75 10.96 -14.08
CA LEU A 257 -6.10 10.57 -14.51
C LEU A 257 -6.91 11.74 -15.09
N LEU A 258 -6.66 12.97 -14.68
CA LEU A 258 -7.33 14.16 -15.21
C LEU A 258 -6.31 15.28 -15.45
N PRO A 259 -5.50 15.18 -16.52
CA PRO A 259 -4.52 16.21 -16.84
C PRO A 259 -5.22 17.52 -17.23
N LEU A 260 -4.62 18.65 -16.86
CA LEU A 260 -5.15 20.00 -17.14
C LEU A 260 -6.59 20.19 -16.64
N ALA A 261 -6.91 19.59 -15.49
CA ALA A 261 -8.27 19.65 -14.94
C ALA A 261 -8.71 21.08 -14.66
N PHE A 262 -10.02 21.30 -14.81
CA PHE A 262 -10.69 22.46 -14.24
C PHE A 262 -10.66 22.35 -12.71
N THR A 263 -10.35 23.45 -12.03
CA THR A 263 -10.19 23.53 -10.56
C THR A 263 -10.77 24.84 -10.03
N PRO A 264 -11.01 24.97 -8.71
CA PRO A 264 -11.49 26.22 -8.11
C PRO A 264 -10.64 27.46 -8.46
N ALA A 265 -9.34 27.28 -8.72
CA ALA A 265 -8.46 28.37 -9.13
C ALA A 265 -8.90 29.05 -10.45
N HIS A 266 -9.59 28.34 -11.34
CA HIS A 266 -10.10 28.89 -12.59
C HIS A 266 -11.39 29.72 -12.41
N LEU A 267 -12.04 29.61 -11.25
CA LEU A 267 -13.22 30.41 -10.88
C LEU A 267 -12.84 31.69 -10.12
N ALA A 268 -11.62 31.76 -9.59
CA ALA A 268 -11.11 32.97 -8.97
C ALA A 268 -11.01 34.06 -10.03
N LYS A 269 -11.82 35.10 -9.87
CA LYS A 269 -11.69 36.34 -10.65
C LYS A 269 -10.55 37.14 -10.04
N GLU A 270 -9.65 37.65 -10.88
CA GLU A 270 -8.68 38.69 -10.49
C GLU A 270 -9.37 39.94 -9.94
#